data_AF-A0A6G8CJR5-F1
#
_entry.id   AF-A0A6G8CJR5-F1
#
_cell.length_a   1.000
_cell.length_b   1.000
_cell.length_c   1.000
_cell.angle_alpha   90.00
_cell.angle_beta   90.00
_cell.angle_gamma   90.00
#
_symmetry.space_group_name_H-M   'P 1'
#
loop_
_entity.id
_entity.type
_entity.pdbx_description
1 polymer ?
#
loop_
_entity_poly.entity_id
_entity_poly.type
_entity_poly.pdbx_seq_one_letter_code
_entity_poly.pdbx_strand_id
1 'polypeptide(L)'
;MKLDQQLLDRITLNDRDALREVAHLLREADRAWNRIERGKQTELNAMHHDDGSLAYCLRWAQQAADELIAATQGAGSQTSR
;
A
#
# COMPACT_ATOMS: atom_id res chain seq x y z
N MET A 1 -2.43 -7.44 -11.35
CA MET A 1 -3.25 -8.66 -11.13
C MET A 1 -4.72 -8.25 -11.25
N LYS A 2 -5.60 -9.00 -11.93
CA LYS A 2 -7.04 -8.66 -11.91
C LYS A 2 -7.65 -9.29 -10.64
N LEU A 3 -8.14 -8.44 -9.73
CA LEU A 3 -8.93 -8.93 -8.59
C LEU A 3 -10.25 -9.50 -9.09
N ASP A 4 -10.70 -10.59 -8.49
CA ASP A 4 -12.00 -11.20 -8.80
C ASP A 4 -13.13 -10.23 -8.39
N GLN A 5 -14.08 -9.99 -9.31
CA GLN A 5 -15.22 -9.12 -9.06
C GLN A 5 -16.07 -9.62 -7.89
N GLN A 6 -16.18 -10.95 -7.71
CA GLN A 6 -16.91 -11.53 -6.60
C GLN A 6 -16.27 -11.23 -5.23
N LEU A 7 -14.95 -11.01 -5.20
CA LEU A 7 -14.24 -10.58 -4.00
C LEU A 7 -14.44 -9.08 -3.75
N LEU A 8 -14.43 -8.25 -4.80
CA LEU A 8 -14.66 -6.81 -4.70
C LEU A 8 -16.07 -6.48 -4.19
N ASP A 9 -17.07 -7.23 -4.62
CA ASP A 9 -18.46 -7.04 -4.21
C ASP A 9 -18.68 -7.33 -2.71
N ARG A 10 -17.77 -8.10 -2.08
CA ARG A 10 -17.79 -8.40 -0.64
C ARG A 10 -17.14 -7.32 0.22
N ILE A 11 -16.46 -6.34 -0.39
CA ILE A 11 -15.78 -5.26 0.34
C ILE A 11 -16.80 -4.20 0.73
N THR A 12 -17.06 -4.10 2.04
CA THR A 12 -18.00 -3.15 2.62
C THR A 12 -17.44 -1.73 2.62
N LEU A 13 -18.27 -0.74 2.95
CA LEU A 13 -17.83 0.64 3.13
C LEU A 13 -16.76 0.76 4.24
N ASN A 14 -16.97 0.05 5.37
CA ASN A 14 -16.01 0.03 6.48
C ASN A 14 -14.66 -0.57 6.05
N ASP A 15 -14.68 -1.63 5.23
CA ASP A 15 -13.44 -2.22 4.71
C ASP A 15 -12.68 -1.22 3.82
N ARG A 16 -13.40 -0.42 3.02
CA ARG A 16 -12.78 0.63 2.19
C ARG A 16 -12.14 1.73 3.04
N ASP A 17 -12.77 2.11 4.16
CA ASP A 17 -12.20 3.11 5.06
C ASP A 17 -10.99 2.56 5.82
N ALA A 18 -11.04 1.30 6.28
CA ALA A 18 -9.88 0.62 6.85
C ALA A 18 -8.72 0.51 5.86
N LEU A 19 -9.00 0.25 4.58
CA LEU A 19 -7.99 0.24 3.52
C LEU A 19 -7.33 1.61 3.30
N ARG A 20 -8.11 2.69 3.36
CA ARG A 20 -7.57 4.05 3.29
C ARG A 20 -6.65 4.36 4.47
N GLU A 21 -7.01 3.91 5.67
CA GLU A 21 -6.18 4.04 6.86
C GLU A 21 -4.87 3.25 6.75
N VAL A 22 -4.94 2.00 6.29
CA VAL A 22 -3.74 1.19 6.00
C VAL A 22 -2.84 1.88 4.99
N ALA A 23 -3.38 2.41 3.89
CA ALA A 23 -2.60 3.13 2.89
C ALA A 23 -1.94 4.39 3.48
N HIS A 24 -2.62 5.10 4.38
CA HIS A 24 -2.05 6.25 5.08
C HIS A 24 -0.88 5.85 5.98
N LEU A 25 -1.04 4.81 6.80
CA LEU A 25 0.00 4.31 7.69
C LEU A 25 1.24 3.81 6.93
N LEU A 26 1.05 3.16 5.79
CA LEU A 26 2.15 2.71 4.93
C LEU A 26 2.97 3.89 4.38
N ARG A 27 2.31 4.99 3.99
CA ARG A 27 2.99 6.21 3.53
C ARG A 27 3.80 6.87 4.65
N GLU A 28 3.26 6.89 5.87
CA GLU A 28 3.98 7.42 7.02
C GLU A 28 5.19 6.56 7.39
N ALA A 29 5.05 5.23 7.34
CA ALA A 29 6.15 4.30 7.55
C ALA A 29 7.26 4.47 6.50
N ASP A 30 6.92 4.61 5.22
CA ASP A 30 7.88 4.88 4.14
C ASP A 30 8.62 6.21 4.35
N ARG A 31 7.90 7.27 4.73
CA ARG A 31 8.52 8.57 5.05
C ARG A 31 9.46 8.49 6.24
N ALA A 32 9.06 7.80 7.31
CA ALA A 32 9.89 7.61 8.50
C ALA A 32 11.16 6.80 8.15
N TRP A 33 11.02 5.75 7.36
CA TRP A 33 12.14 4.95 6.88
C TRP A 33 13.11 5.80 6.04
N ASN A 34 12.62 6.56 5.07
CA ASN A 34 13.44 7.46 4.25
C ASN A 34 14.20 8.51 5.09
N ARG A 35 13.64 8.99 6.20
CA ARG A 35 14.34 9.90 7.13
C ARG A 35 15.48 9.18 7.87
N ILE A 36 15.26 7.96 8.32
CA ILE A 36 16.28 7.14 9.01
C ILE A 36 17.42 6.81 8.04
N GLU A 37 17.09 6.36 6.83
CA GLU A 37 18.06 6.04 5.78
C GLU A 37 18.95 7.25 5.45
N ARG A 38 18.34 8.44 5.27
CA ARG A 38 19.08 9.68 5.02
C ARG A 38 19.93 10.15 6.20
N GLY A 39 19.45 9.95 7.43
CA GLY A 39 20.19 10.30 8.65
C GLY A 39 21.37 9.38 8.94
N LYS A 40 21.34 8.14 8.42
CA LYS A 40 22.37 7.11 8.63
C LYS A 40 23.14 6.76 7.35
N GLN A 41 23.14 7.66 6.37
CA GLN A 41 23.62 7.37 5.01
C GLN A 41 25.10 6.95 4.96
N THR A 42 25.92 7.33 5.95
CA THR A 42 27.31 6.87 6.11
C THR A 42 27.45 5.45 6.68
N GLU A 43 26.49 4.95 7.47
CA GLU A 43 26.52 3.61 8.06
C GLU A 43 25.76 2.58 7.21
N LEU A 44 24.71 2.99 6.49
CA LEU A 44 23.85 2.10 5.70
C LEU A 44 24.29 1.89 4.25
N ASN A 45 25.12 2.78 3.67
CA ASN A 45 25.68 2.60 2.33
C ASN A 45 26.58 1.35 2.21
N ALA A 46 27.00 0.77 3.33
CA ALA A 46 27.76 -0.48 3.35
C ALA A 46 26.87 -1.74 3.26
N MET A 47 25.53 -1.64 3.40
CA MET A 47 24.71 -2.80 3.77
C MET A 47 23.53 -3.14 2.83
N HIS A 48 23.20 -2.37 1.80
CA HIS A 48 21.96 -2.61 1.05
C HIS A 48 22.12 -2.80 -0.46
N HIS A 49 22.23 -4.08 -0.83
CA HIS A 49 21.97 -4.62 -2.18
C HIS A 49 20.80 -5.63 -2.21
N ASP A 50 19.95 -5.68 -1.18
CA ASP A 50 18.96 -6.76 -1.09
C ASP A 50 17.51 -6.31 -1.32
N ASP A 51 16.87 -7.02 -2.26
CA ASP A 51 15.44 -7.08 -2.57
C ASP A 51 14.55 -7.49 -1.36
N GLY A 52 15.13 -7.67 -0.17
CA GLY A 52 14.45 -7.89 1.11
C GLY A 52 14.43 -6.66 2.05
N SER A 53 14.85 -5.49 1.59
CA SER A 53 14.89 -4.28 2.43
C SER A 53 13.48 -3.82 2.84
N LEU A 54 13.36 -3.25 4.05
CA LEU A 54 12.10 -2.71 4.56
C LEU A 54 11.48 -1.67 3.60
N ALA A 55 12.31 -0.88 2.90
CA ALA A 55 11.87 0.03 1.84
C ALA A 55 11.13 -0.69 0.71
N TYR A 56 11.65 -1.83 0.25
CA TYR A 56 11.02 -2.63 -0.80
C TYR A 56 9.67 -3.18 -0.34
N CYS A 57 9.59 -3.72 0.88
CA CYS A 57 8.35 -4.21 1.47
C CYS A 57 7.30 -3.10 1.62
N LEU A 58 7.71 -1.90 2.08
CA LEU A 58 6.80 -0.75 2.23
C LEU A 58 6.25 -0.28 0.88
N ARG A 59 7.10 -0.18 -0.14
CA ARG A 59 6.66 0.18 -1.50
C ARG A 59 5.67 -0.81 -2.08
N TRP A 60 5.94 -2.11 -1.94
CA TRP A 60 5.04 -3.16 -2.40
C TRP A 60 3.70 -3.14 -1.67
N ALA A 61 3.71 -3.01 -0.34
CA ALA A 61 2.50 -2.92 0.45
C ALA A 61 1.67 -1.67 0.07
N GLN A 62 2.33 -0.54 -0.15
CA GLN A 62 1.66 0.69 -0.57
C GLN A 62 1.03 0.55 -1.96
N GLN A 63 1.74 -0.05 -2.93
CA GLN A 63 1.20 -0.32 -4.25
C GLN A 63 -0.02 -1.25 -4.18
N ALA A 64 0.05 -2.32 -3.40
CA ALA A 64 -1.07 -3.23 -3.22
C ALA A 64 -2.30 -2.55 -2.59
N ALA A 65 -2.09 -1.67 -1.60
CA ALA A 65 -3.17 -0.89 -1.00
C ALA A 65 -3.80 0.11 -1.99
N ASP A 66 -2.98 0.83 -2.77
CA ASP A 66 -3.46 1.76 -3.79
C ASP A 66 -4.23 1.02 -4.91
N GLU A 67 -3.77 -0.14 -5.36
CA GLU A 67 -4.47 -1.00 -6.34
C GLU A 67 -5.84 -1.47 -5.81
N LEU A 68 -5.92 -1.85 -4.54
CA LEU A 68 -7.17 -2.30 -3.92
C LEU A 68 -8.17 -1.15 -3.71
N ILE A 69 -7.68 0.04 -3.36
CA ILE A 69 -8.49 1.27 -3.30
C ILE A 69 -9.05 1.59 -4.70
N ALA A 70 -8.23 1.52 -5.75
CA ALA A 70 -8.68 1.78 -7.11
C ALA A 70 -9.74 0.74 -7.56
N ALA A 71 -9.52 -0.54 -7.27
CA ALA A 71 -10.45 -1.61 -7.62
C ALA A 71 -11.81 -1.49 -6.92
N THR A 72 -11.84 -1.00 -5.68
CA THR A 72 -13.08 -0.82 -4.90
C THR A 72 -13.89 0.42 -5.28
N GLN A 73 -13.27 1.41 -5.94
CA GLN A 73 -13.98 2.60 -6.45
C GLN A 73 -14.84 2.27 -7.70
N GLY A 74 -14.46 1.28 -8.51
CA GLY A 74 -15.23 0.83 -9.67
C GLY A 74 -16.49 0.01 -9.33
N ALA A 75 -16.49 -0.69 -8.18
CA ALA A 75 -17.61 -1.54 -7.74
C ALA A 75 -18.84 -0.74 -7.27
N GLY A 76 -18.74 0.58 -7.07
CA GLY A 76 -19.86 1.44 -6.67
C GLY A 76 -20.77 1.91 -7.81
N SER A 77 -20.42 1.65 -9.08
CA SER A 77 -21.16 2.20 -10.24
C SER A 77 -22.13 1.21 -10.89
N GLN A 78 -22.33 0.03 -10.31
CA GLN A 78 -23.23 -1.00 -10.86
C GLN A 78 -24.33 -1.35 -9.86
N THR A 79 -25.22 -0.41 -9.60
CA THR A 79 -26.53 -0.71 -8.98
C THR A 79 -27.54 0.35 -9.42
N SER A 80 -27.84 0.37 -10.72
CA SER A 80 -29.04 0.98 -11.30
C SER A 80 -29.16 0.53 -12.75
N ARG A 81 -29.77 -0.63 -12.96
CA ARG A 81 -30.54 -0.97 -14.18
C ARG A 81 -31.43 -2.16 -13.91
#